data_AF-A0AAU9EB46-F1
#
_entry.id   AF-A0AAU9EB46-F1
#
_cell.length_a   1.000
_cell.length_b   1.000
_cell.length_c   1.000
_cell.angle_alpha   90.00
_cell.angle_beta   90.00
_cell.angle_gamma   90.00
#
_symmetry.space_group_name_H-M   'P 1'
#
loop_
_entity.id
_entity.type
_entity.pdbx_description
1 polymer ?
#
loop_
_entity_poly.entity_id
_entity_poly.type
_entity_poly.pdbx_seq_one_letter_code
_entity_poly.pdbx_strand_id
1 'polypeptide(L)'
;MSSPRNSLVRLVILLAVCGLLMGSAGLVAAKSATKQQMNADQQMAAYELYQQKCLSCHDSIADPERPGKTRDGWTVVVRYMNDHYVQLTDQQADQIINLLYALRKGLEKDPG
;
A
#
# COMPACT_ATOMS: atom_id res chain seq x y z
N MET A 1 -8.60 -62.30 18.17
CA MET A 1 -9.15 -62.21 16.79
C MET A 1 -9.65 -60.78 16.56
N SER A 2 -8.78 -59.91 16.05
CA SER A 2 -9.08 -58.50 15.75
C SER A 2 -9.54 -58.37 14.29
N SER A 3 -10.77 -57.90 14.09
CA SER A 3 -11.45 -57.83 12.79
C SER A 3 -10.78 -56.83 11.82
N PRO A 4 -10.56 -57.18 10.53
CA PRO A 4 -9.82 -56.36 9.54
C PRO A 4 -10.54 -55.05 9.19
N ARG A 5 -11.85 -54.95 9.46
CA ARG A 5 -12.66 -53.74 9.26
C ARG A 5 -12.22 -52.57 10.14
N ASN A 6 -11.69 -52.83 11.33
CA ASN A 6 -11.33 -51.77 12.28
C ASN A 6 -9.97 -51.15 11.96
N SER A 7 -9.14 -51.84 11.17
CA SER A 7 -7.81 -51.36 10.77
C SER A 7 -7.88 -50.36 9.61
N LEU A 8 -8.81 -50.57 8.67
CA LEU A 8 -9.05 -49.64 7.56
C LEU A 8 -9.73 -48.34 8.03
N VAL A 9 -10.70 -48.43 8.95
CA VAL A 9 -11.36 -47.24 9.51
C VAL A 9 -10.37 -46.38 10.32
N ARG A 10 -9.45 -47.00 11.06
CA ARG A 10 -8.39 -46.29 11.78
C ARG A 10 -7.37 -45.62 10.84
N LEU A 11 -7.04 -46.26 9.71
CA LEU A 11 -6.13 -45.70 8.70
C LEU A 11 -6.74 -44.48 7.98
N VAL A 12 -8.04 -44.53 7.67
CA VAL A 12 -8.78 -43.41 7.03
C VAL A 12 -8.94 -42.22 7.98
N ILE A 13 -9.18 -42.45 9.27
CA ILE A 13 -9.26 -41.38 10.28
C ILE A 13 -7.89 -40.73 10.52
N LEU A 14 -6.80 -41.51 10.52
CA LEU A 14 -5.43 -40.98 10.66
C LEU A 14 -5.01 -40.10 9.47
N LEU A 15 -5.39 -40.48 8.24
CA LEU A 15 -5.12 -39.66 7.05
C LEU A 15 -5.95 -38.36 7.02
N ALA A 16 -7.19 -38.38 7.53
CA ALA A 16 -8.03 -37.18 7.63
C ALA A 16 -7.52 -36.17 8.68
N VAL A 17 -6.91 -36.63 9.77
CA VAL A 17 -6.32 -35.76 10.81
C VAL A 17 -4.98 -35.16 10.37
N CYS A 18 -4.16 -35.89 9.59
CA CYS A 18 -2.94 -35.32 9.00
C CYS A 18 -3.23 -34.27 7.91
N GLY A 19 -4.29 -34.45 7.11
CA GLY A 19 -4.71 -33.46 6.12
C GLY A 19 -5.18 -32.13 6.72
N LEU A 20 -5.75 -32.17 7.94
CA LEU A 20 -6.30 -30.98 8.60
C LEU A 20 -5.23 -30.13 9.31
N LEU A 21 -4.08 -30.71 9.67
CA LEU A 21 -3.00 -30.00 10.37
C LEU A 21 -1.98 -29.34 9.44
N MET A 22 -1.99 -29.66 8.14
CA MET A 22 -1.16 -29.00 7.13
C MET A 22 -1.89 -27.90 6.34
N GLY A 23 -3.17 -27.66 6.62
CA GLY A 23 -4.04 -26.74 5.87
C GLY A 23 -4.16 -25.31 6.42
N SER A 24 -3.49 -24.95 7.52
CA SER A 24 -3.65 -23.64 8.17
C SER A 24 -2.47 -22.67 8.01
N ALA A 25 -1.45 -23.01 7.23
CA ALA A 25 -0.33 -22.12 6.91
C ALA A 25 -0.41 -21.69 5.44
N GLY A 26 -1.13 -20.60 5.14
CA GLY A 26 -1.15 -20.07 3.78
C GLY A 26 -2.29 -19.12 3.42
N LEU A 27 -3.18 -18.73 4.34
CA LEU A 27 -4.06 -17.57 4.15
C LEU A 27 -3.33 -16.28 4.54
N VAL A 28 -2.22 -16.01 3.87
CA VAL A 28 -1.75 -14.64 3.70
C VAL A 28 -1.34 -14.54 2.25
N ALA A 29 -2.31 -14.26 1.39
CA ALA A 29 -2.01 -13.57 0.15
C ALA A 29 -1.35 -12.25 0.59
N ALA A 30 -0.03 -12.28 0.72
CA ALA A 30 0.76 -11.07 0.70
C ALA A 30 0.31 -10.36 -0.57
N LYS A 31 -0.49 -9.31 -0.42
CA LYS A 31 -0.48 -8.23 -1.39
C LYS A 31 0.97 -7.78 -1.36
N SER A 32 1.79 -8.35 -2.24
CA SER A 32 3.10 -7.82 -2.56
C SER A 32 2.88 -6.33 -2.64
N ALA A 33 3.61 -5.58 -1.82
CA ALA A 33 3.76 -4.14 -1.96
C ALA A 33 4.52 -3.92 -3.28
N THR A 34 3.87 -4.25 -4.39
CA THR A 34 4.30 -3.89 -5.72
C THR A 34 4.29 -2.39 -5.67
N LYS A 35 5.47 -1.80 -5.80
CA LYS A 35 5.71 -0.37 -6.01
C LYS A 35 4.70 0.08 -7.07
N GLN A 36 3.55 0.61 -6.64
CA GLN A 36 2.41 0.80 -7.51
C GLN A 36 2.73 2.02 -8.36
N GLN A 37 3.33 1.77 -9.51
CA GLN A 37 3.73 2.80 -10.44
C GLN A 37 2.45 3.38 -11.05
N MET A 38 2.20 4.66 -10.81
CA MET A 38 1.03 5.35 -11.39
C MET A 38 1.13 5.32 -12.90
N ASN A 39 0.03 5.00 -13.57
CA ASN A 39 -0.07 5.19 -15.02
C ASN A 39 -0.34 6.66 -15.36
N ALA A 40 -0.25 7.02 -16.64
CA ALA A 40 -0.39 8.41 -17.10
C ALA A 40 -1.76 9.01 -16.72
N ASP A 41 -2.85 8.27 -16.93
CA ASP A 41 -4.21 8.73 -16.62
C ASP A 41 -4.40 8.99 -15.12
N GLN A 42 -3.88 8.10 -14.28
CA GLN A 42 -3.87 8.25 -12.83
C GLN A 42 -3.04 9.46 -12.39
N GLN A 43 -1.90 9.70 -13.05
CA GLN A 43 -1.05 10.85 -12.77
C GLN A 43 -1.72 12.15 -13.15
N MET A 44 -2.37 12.22 -14.31
CA MET A 44 -3.15 13.38 -14.74
C MET A 44 -4.31 13.68 -13.79
N ALA A 45 -5.13 12.68 -13.46
CA ALA A 45 -6.25 12.84 -12.55
C ALA A 45 -5.79 13.28 -11.14
N ALA A 46 -4.68 12.72 -10.64
CA ALA A 46 -4.10 13.15 -9.38
C ALA A 46 -3.56 14.59 -9.46
N TYR A 47 -3.00 14.99 -10.61
CA TYR A 47 -2.50 16.35 -10.82
C TYR A 47 -3.63 17.38 -10.86
N GLU A 48 -4.75 17.08 -11.52
CA GLU A 48 -5.95 17.92 -11.48
C GLU A 48 -6.47 18.09 -10.06
N LEU A 49 -6.56 16.99 -9.31
CA LEU A 49 -6.95 17.03 -7.91
C LEU A 49 -5.99 17.89 -7.07
N TYR A 50 -4.68 17.73 -7.27
CA TYR A 50 -3.65 18.54 -6.61
C TYR A 50 -3.81 20.03 -6.92
N GLN A 51 -4.06 20.40 -8.18
CA GLN A 51 -4.33 21.79 -8.55
C GLN A 51 -5.55 22.35 -7.80
N GLN A 52 -6.65 21.59 -7.76
CA GLN A 52 -7.89 22.03 -7.12
C GLN A 52 -7.76 22.15 -5.59
N LYS A 53 -7.00 21.26 -4.96
CA LYS A 53 -6.99 21.11 -3.50
C LYS A 53 -5.79 21.76 -2.81
N CYS A 54 -4.66 21.86 -3.49
CA CYS A 54 -3.41 22.29 -2.87
C CYS A 54 -2.93 23.65 -3.38
N LEU A 55 -3.21 24.00 -4.64
CA LEU A 55 -2.68 25.22 -5.25
C LEU A 55 -3.46 26.51 -4.93
N SER A 56 -4.55 26.42 -4.18
CA SER A 56 -5.24 27.61 -3.66
C SER A 56 -4.40 28.36 -2.61
N CYS A 57 -3.48 27.67 -1.93
CA CYS A 57 -2.61 28.22 -0.90
C CYS A 57 -1.10 27.98 -1.16
N HIS A 58 -0.75 27.13 -2.11
CA HIS A 58 0.64 26.82 -2.45
C HIS A 58 0.93 27.13 -3.92
N ASP A 59 2.07 27.76 -4.21
CA ASP A 59 2.43 28.09 -5.59
C ASP A 59 3.03 26.91 -6.35
N SER A 60 3.94 26.17 -5.73
CA SER A 60 4.60 25.02 -6.34
C SER A 60 5.36 24.17 -5.33
N ILE A 61 5.42 22.86 -5.58
CA ILE A 61 6.34 21.95 -4.90
C ILE A 61 7.64 21.74 -5.68
N ALA A 62 7.84 22.41 -6.83
CA ALA A 62 8.94 22.17 -7.77
C ALA A 62 10.21 23.02 -7.49
N ASP A 63 10.48 23.38 -6.23
CA ASP A 63 11.76 24.03 -5.87
C ASP A 63 12.91 23.02 -6.03
N PRO A 64 13.86 23.21 -6.96
CA PRO A 64 14.93 22.24 -7.22
C PRO A 64 16.00 22.21 -6.12
N GLU A 65 16.14 23.28 -5.34
CA GLU A 65 17.15 23.38 -4.27
C GLU A 65 16.69 22.66 -2.99
N ARG A 66 15.39 22.39 -2.87
CA ARG A 66 14.84 21.61 -1.76
C ARG A 66 14.98 20.13 -2.02
N PRO A 67 15.40 19.33 -1.03
CA PRO A 67 15.37 17.88 -1.20
C PRO A 67 13.95 17.38 -1.42
N GLY A 68 13.83 16.31 -2.20
CA GLY A 68 12.64 15.49 -2.24
C GLY A 68 12.30 14.89 -0.87
N LYS A 69 11.11 14.32 -0.76
CA LYS A 69 10.70 13.52 0.39
C LYS A 69 10.44 12.10 -0.08
N THR A 70 10.74 11.13 0.79
CA THR A 70 10.26 9.76 0.61
C THR A 70 8.73 9.76 0.55
N ARG A 71 8.15 8.68 0.04
CA ARG A 71 6.70 8.51 0.03
C ARG A 71 6.10 8.68 1.42
N ASP A 72 6.72 8.13 2.46
CA ASP A 72 6.24 8.26 3.84
C ASP A 72 6.36 9.70 4.36
N GLY A 73 7.43 10.40 3.98
CA GLY A 73 7.55 11.84 4.26
C GLY A 73 6.42 12.65 3.63
N TRP A 74 6.01 12.31 2.40
CA TRP A 74 4.82 12.91 1.78
C TRP A 74 3.52 12.50 2.45
N THR A 75 3.40 11.25 2.92
CA THR A 75 2.23 10.80 3.70
C THR A 75 2.03 11.69 4.92
N VAL A 76 3.07 11.94 5.72
CA VAL A 76 2.97 12.79 6.91
C VAL A 76 2.47 14.19 6.54
N VAL A 77 3.05 14.80 5.49
CA VAL A 77 2.68 16.15 5.07
C VAL A 77 1.23 16.23 4.58
N VAL A 78 0.83 15.35 3.67
CA VAL A 78 -0.52 15.41 3.07
C VAL A 78 -1.59 15.08 4.09
N ARG A 79 -1.34 14.12 4.99
CA ARG A 79 -2.28 13.78 6.06
C ARG A 79 -2.42 14.92 7.08
N TYR A 80 -1.31 15.56 7.46
CA TYR A 80 -1.37 16.77 8.28
C TYR A 80 -2.18 17.89 7.59
N MET A 81 -1.98 18.11 6.28
CA MET A 81 -2.78 19.09 5.54
C MET A 81 -4.27 18.73 5.51
N ASN A 82 -4.58 17.45 5.35
CA ASN A 82 -5.94 16.95 5.38
C ASN A 82 -6.64 17.19 6.73
N ASP A 83 -5.92 16.97 7.83
CA ASP A 83 -6.49 17.05 9.17
C ASP A 83 -6.75 18.50 9.62
N HIS A 84 -6.05 19.47 9.01
CA HIS A 84 -6.04 20.85 9.49
C HIS A 84 -6.52 21.91 8.49
N TYR A 85 -6.36 21.70 7.19
CA TYR A 85 -6.49 22.81 6.22
C TYR A 85 -7.27 22.48 4.94
N VAL A 86 -7.28 21.24 4.49
CA VAL A 86 -7.97 20.84 3.26
C VAL A 86 -8.77 19.57 3.49
N GLN A 87 -9.97 19.48 2.94
CA GLN A 87 -10.76 18.24 3.04
C GLN A 87 -10.48 17.33 1.85
N LEU A 88 -9.86 16.19 2.15
CA LEU A 88 -9.57 15.08 1.24
C LEU A 88 -10.20 13.79 1.79
N THR A 89 -10.63 12.90 0.89
CA THR A 89 -10.84 11.50 1.26
C THR A 89 -9.51 10.78 1.38
N ASP A 90 -9.49 9.60 2.02
CA ASP A 90 -8.27 8.79 2.12
C ASP A 90 -7.67 8.45 0.76
N GLN A 91 -8.55 8.14 -0.21
CA GLN A 91 -8.14 7.87 -1.57
C GLN A 91 -7.52 9.10 -2.24
N GLN A 92 -8.13 10.29 -2.06
CA GLN A 92 -7.62 11.54 -2.61
C GLN A 92 -6.26 11.89 -2.01
N ALA A 93 -6.08 11.73 -0.69
CA ALA A 93 -4.81 11.90 -0.04
C ALA A 93 -3.75 10.96 -0.62
N ASP A 94 -4.06 9.67 -0.79
CA ASP A 94 -3.13 8.70 -1.35
C ASP A 94 -2.75 9.00 -2.81
N GLN A 95 -3.70 9.49 -3.62
CA GLN A 95 -3.42 9.94 -4.99
C GLN A 95 -2.43 11.11 -5.01
N ILE A 96 -2.64 12.11 -4.14
CA ILE A 96 -1.74 13.26 -4.03
C ILE A 96 -0.36 12.83 -3.50
N ILE A 97 -0.30 11.98 -2.47
CA ILE A 97 0.97 11.45 -1.94
C ILE A 97 1.78 10.76 -3.05
N ASN A 98 1.13 9.88 -3.82
CA ASN A 98 1.81 9.15 -4.88
C ASN A 98 2.27 10.09 -6.01
N LEU A 99 1.47 11.10 -6.38
CA LEU A 99 1.86 12.12 -7.34
C LEU A 99 3.09 12.91 -6.86
N LEU A 100 3.05 13.46 -5.65
CA LEU A 100 4.14 14.29 -5.11
C LEU A 100 5.44 13.51 -4.98
N TYR A 101 5.35 12.25 -4.56
CA TYR A 101 6.48 11.33 -4.58
C TYR A 101 6.99 11.11 -6.01
N ALA A 102 6.11 10.77 -6.96
CA ALA A 102 6.51 10.52 -8.35
C ALA A 102 7.21 11.72 -8.99
N LEU A 103 6.76 12.95 -8.71
CA LEU A 103 7.33 14.18 -9.26
C LEU A 103 8.73 14.51 -8.72
N ARG A 104 9.06 14.04 -7.51
CA ARG A 104 10.32 14.42 -6.82
C ARG A 104 11.20 13.25 -6.43
N LYS A 105 10.87 12.06 -6.91
CA LYS A 105 11.63 10.84 -6.69
C LYS A 105 13.03 11.00 -7.29
N GLY A 106 14.05 10.62 -6.52
CA GLY A 106 15.46 10.75 -6.87
C GLY A 106 16.09 12.06 -6.38
N LEU A 107 15.33 12.95 -5.74
CA LEU A 107 15.84 14.18 -5.13
C LEU A 107 15.92 14.10 -3.61
N GLU A 108 15.55 12.96 -3.00
CA GLU A 108 15.65 12.74 -1.57
C GLU A 108 17.12 12.79 -1.10
N LYS A 109 17.38 13.43 0.03
CA LYS A 109 18.70 13.37 0.67
C LYS A 109 18.85 12.05 1.43
N ASP A 110 20.05 11.47 1.42
CA ASP A 110 20.36 10.34 2.27
C ASP A 110 20.12 10.73 3.74
N PRO A 111 19.45 9.87 4.52
CA PRO A 111 19.43 10.01 5.96
C PRO A 111 20.85 9.65 6.43
N GLY A 112 21.73 10.66 6.52
CA GLY A 112 23.12 10.50 6.93
C GLY A 112 23.31 9.68 8.21
#